data_AF-X1BU62-F1
#
_entry.id   AF-X1BU62-F1
#
_cell.length_a   1.000
_cell.length_b   1.000
_cell.length_c   1.000
_cell.angle_alpha   90.00
_cell.angle_beta   90.00
_cell.angle_gamma   90.00
#
_symmetry.space_group_name_H-M   'P 1'
#
loop_
_entity.id
_entity.type
_entity.pdbx_description
1 polymer ?
#
loop_
_entity_poly.entity_id
_entity_poly.type
_entity_poly.pdbx_seq_one_letter_code
_entity_poly.pdbx_strand_id
1 'polypeptide(L)'
;KIHVFELEKEKLVSQFLKKEMMPKKLLIRLFSPIIDTEHELRLFLNTLMRLNHIKGFYSKLGYFYTYKNIESALIGNFQENGMVNLKNYNHLPPDFVSGIIKDISDSTKQVFLKGINNSAYFSLKKIQHQINSEAAKNTSIDLKSYRSRLLENDFIKLIKNLPRGYLTNYRKGTQWLTNVGLSKIKRDIENSKVIGYYSIPMLSEKFKVSKALIVEILEQFIDSRSGIFDNNRETFYFSKFLNQRIEKINSIQSTDEKQKEIKVLAKELNIEKI
;
A
#
# COMPACT_ATOMS: atom_id res chain seq x y z
N LYS A 1 -21.07 50.68 -7.53
CA LYS A 1 -20.22 51.15 -8.65
C LYS A 1 -20.06 50.00 -9.62
N ILE A 2 -20.40 50.18 -10.90
CA ILE A 2 -20.22 49.14 -11.94
C ILE A 2 -18.81 49.32 -12.50
N HIS A 3 -17.99 48.27 -12.48
CA HIS A 3 -16.67 48.25 -13.12
C HIS A 3 -16.79 47.50 -14.44
N VAL A 4 -16.38 48.13 -15.54
CA VAL A 4 -16.34 47.54 -16.88
C VAL A 4 -14.88 47.44 -17.29
N PHE A 5 -14.46 46.24 -17.69
CA PHE A 5 -13.11 45.99 -18.18
C PHE A 5 -13.20 45.56 -19.65
N GLU A 6 -12.48 46.23 -20.53
CA GLU A 6 -12.42 45.90 -21.95
C GLU A 6 -11.02 45.36 -22.30
N LEU A 7 -10.96 44.18 -22.91
CA LEU A 7 -9.70 43.51 -23.22
C LEU A 7 -9.87 42.52 -24.39
N GLU A 8 -8.86 42.48 -25.27
CA GLU A 8 -8.75 41.45 -26.30
C GLU A 8 -8.55 40.06 -25.70
N LYS A 9 -9.39 39.10 -26.12
CA LYS A 9 -9.35 37.71 -25.65
C LYS A 9 -7.96 37.05 -25.83
N GLU A 10 -7.25 37.37 -26.91
CA GLU A 10 -5.94 36.80 -27.22
C GLU A 10 -4.86 37.20 -26.20
N LYS A 11 -4.94 38.43 -25.65
CA LYS A 11 -4.07 38.91 -24.57
C LYS A 11 -4.31 38.15 -23.26
N LEU A 12 -5.53 37.69 -22.99
CA LEU A 12 -5.82 36.81 -21.84
C LEU A 12 -5.24 35.42 -22.04
N VAL A 13 -5.55 34.81 -23.19
CA VAL A 13 -5.18 33.43 -23.52
C VAL A 13 -3.67 33.25 -23.48
N SER A 14 -2.91 34.17 -24.08
CA SER A 14 -1.45 34.10 -24.14
C SER A 14 -0.76 34.19 -22.77
N GLN A 15 -1.35 34.88 -21.79
CA GLN A 15 -0.73 35.04 -20.46
C GLN A 15 -1.19 33.98 -19.46
N PHE A 16 -2.48 33.66 -19.42
CA PHE A 16 -3.04 32.77 -18.40
C PHE A 16 -3.00 31.28 -18.76
N LEU A 17 -2.72 30.92 -20.02
CA LEU A 17 -2.48 29.52 -20.41
C LEU A 17 -1.04 29.04 -20.19
N LYS A 18 -0.14 29.91 -19.73
CA LYS A 18 1.24 29.55 -19.41
C LYS A 18 1.30 28.66 -18.16
N LYS A 19 2.30 27.78 -18.12
CA LYS A 19 2.58 26.89 -16.97
C LYS A 19 3.36 27.60 -15.86
N GLU A 20 3.17 28.90 -15.70
CA GLU A 20 3.96 29.74 -14.79
C GLU A 20 3.05 30.40 -13.75
N MET A 21 3.60 30.56 -12.54
CA MET A 21 3.02 31.42 -11.52
C MET A 21 3.32 32.88 -11.90
N MET A 22 2.32 33.75 -11.79
CA MET A 22 2.47 35.17 -12.14
C MET A 22 2.50 36.05 -10.88
N PRO A 23 3.61 36.78 -10.63
CA PRO A 23 3.69 37.74 -9.54
C PRO A 23 2.76 38.95 -9.76
N LYS A 24 2.25 39.54 -8.67
CA LYS A 24 1.42 40.75 -8.70
C LYS A 24 2.03 41.87 -9.55
N LYS A 25 3.34 42.14 -9.40
CA LYS A 25 4.04 43.18 -10.16
C LYS A 25 3.95 42.94 -11.68
N LEU A 26 4.05 41.69 -12.11
CA LEU A 26 3.90 41.31 -13.52
C LEU A 26 2.47 41.55 -13.99
N LEU A 27 1.47 41.14 -13.20
CA LEU A 27 0.05 41.32 -13.54
C LEU A 27 -0.33 42.80 -13.65
N ILE A 28 0.08 43.63 -12.69
CA ILE A 28 -0.14 45.09 -12.75
C ILE A 28 0.49 45.67 -14.01
N ARG A 29 1.75 45.30 -14.31
CA ARG A 29 2.42 45.80 -15.53
C ARG A 29 1.71 45.36 -16.82
N LEU A 30 1.22 44.12 -16.88
CA LEU A 30 0.54 43.59 -18.06
C LEU A 30 -0.84 44.24 -18.29
N PHE A 31 -1.52 44.61 -17.20
CA PHE A 31 -2.89 45.11 -17.24
C PHE A 31 -3.03 46.56 -16.79
N SER A 32 -1.92 47.31 -16.71
CA SER A 32 -1.92 48.72 -16.31
C SER A 32 -2.79 49.63 -17.18
N PRO A 33 -3.06 49.34 -18.48
CA PRO A 33 -4.02 50.14 -19.24
C PRO A 33 -5.48 49.99 -18.80
N ILE A 34 -5.78 48.99 -17.94
CA ILE A 34 -7.14 48.58 -17.55
C ILE A 34 -7.32 48.57 -16.03
N ILE A 35 -6.21 48.55 -15.27
CA ILE A 35 -6.19 48.33 -13.83
C ILE A 35 -5.15 49.27 -13.21
N ASP A 36 -5.60 50.11 -12.28
CA ASP A 36 -4.74 51.10 -11.63
C ASP A 36 -4.37 50.69 -10.20
N THR A 37 -5.21 49.88 -9.55
CA THR A 37 -5.06 49.54 -8.13
C THR A 37 -4.97 48.03 -7.86
N GLU A 38 -4.42 47.65 -6.70
CA GLU A 38 -4.46 46.24 -6.25
C GLU A 38 -5.91 45.74 -6.08
N HIS A 39 -6.80 46.60 -5.59
CA HIS A 39 -8.20 46.24 -5.40
C HIS A 39 -8.86 45.91 -6.74
N GLU A 40 -8.62 46.72 -7.77
CA GLU A 40 -9.09 46.47 -9.12
C GLU A 40 -8.46 45.21 -9.73
N LEU A 41 -7.17 44.94 -9.46
CA LEU A 41 -6.55 43.69 -9.92
C LEU A 41 -7.28 42.45 -9.36
N ARG A 42 -7.63 42.47 -8.07
CA ARG A 42 -8.39 41.38 -7.45
C ARG A 42 -9.78 41.24 -8.08
N LEU A 43 -10.50 42.36 -8.25
CA LEU A 43 -11.82 42.38 -8.87
C LEU A 43 -11.77 41.87 -10.31
N PHE A 44 -10.77 42.30 -11.08
CA PHE A 44 -10.52 41.89 -12.45
C PHE A 44 -10.29 40.38 -12.56
N LEU A 45 -9.32 39.85 -11.81
CA LEU A 45 -9.02 38.40 -11.81
C LEU A 45 -10.23 37.57 -11.36
N ASN A 46 -10.93 38.01 -10.31
CA ASN A 46 -12.14 37.32 -9.83
C ASN A 46 -13.25 37.32 -10.88
N THR A 47 -13.41 38.43 -11.61
CA THR A 47 -14.40 38.54 -12.69
C THR A 47 -14.05 37.59 -13.83
N LEU A 48 -12.79 37.55 -14.26
CA LEU A 48 -12.33 36.63 -15.30
C LEU A 48 -12.49 35.14 -14.91
N MET A 49 -12.20 34.80 -13.65
CA MET A 49 -12.39 33.45 -13.12
C MET A 49 -13.88 33.09 -13.07
N ARG A 50 -14.73 34.00 -12.57
CA ARG A 50 -16.19 33.79 -12.50
C ARG A 50 -16.83 33.62 -13.87
N LEU A 51 -16.34 34.34 -14.88
CA LEU A 51 -16.79 34.23 -16.27
C LEU A 51 -16.12 33.07 -17.03
N ASN A 52 -15.32 32.23 -16.36
CA ASN A 52 -14.60 31.10 -16.95
C ASN A 52 -13.63 31.47 -18.08
N HIS A 53 -13.16 32.72 -18.13
CA HIS A 53 -12.14 33.13 -19.11
C HIS A 53 -10.74 32.67 -18.71
N ILE A 54 -10.46 32.57 -17.41
CA ILE A 54 -9.21 32.05 -16.85
C ILE A 54 -9.49 31.03 -15.76
N LYS A 55 -8.57 30.07 -15.57
CA LYS A 55 -8.61 29.11 -14.46
C LYS A 55 -7.35 29.27 -13.60
N GLY A 56 -7.53 29.49 -12.31
CA GLY A 56 -6.41 29.67 -11.38
C GLY A 56 -6.86 30.12 -10.00
N PHE A 57 -5.91 30.58 -9.21
CA PHE A 57 -6.16 31.16 -7.90
C PHE A 57 -5.23 32.35 -7.64
N TYR A 58 -5.79 33.48 -7.20
CA TYR A 58 -5.01 34.63 -6.77
C TYR A 58 -4.84 34.63 -5.25
N SER A 59 -3.61 34.42 -4.77
CA SER A 59 -3.33 34.30 -3.35
C SER A 59 -3.20 35.63 -2.64
N LYS A 60 -3.36 35.60 -1.32
CA LYS A 60 -3.06 36.76 -0.45
C LYS A 60 -1.60 37.21 -0.53
N LEU A 61 -0.69 36.32 -0.93
CA LEU A 61 0.74 36.60 -1.12
C LEU A 61 1.02 37.41 -2.40
N GLY A 62 0.01 37.71 -3.22
CA GLY A 62 0.18 38.48 -4.44
C GLY A 62 0.70 37.65 -5.60
N TYR A 63 0.31 36.38 -5.68
CA TYR A 63 0.64 35.51 -6.80
C TYR A 63 -0.63 34.94 -7.43
N PHE A 64 -0.68 34.92 -8.75
CA PHE A 64 -1.68 34.16 -9.49
C PHE A 64 -1.09 32.81 -9.89
N TYR A 65 -1.69 31.75 -9.36
CA TYR A 65 -1.36 30.38 -9.69
C TYR A 65 -2.29 29.92 -10.81
N THR A 66 -1.75 29.74 -12.01
CA THR A 66 -2.54 29.20 -13.12
C THR A 66 -2.90 27.75 -12.82
N TYR A 67 -4.09 27.33 -13.25
CA TYR A 67 -4.53 25.94 -13.13
C TYR A 67 -3.49 24.98 -13.73
N LYS A 68 -2.98 25.30 -14.93
CA LYS A 68 -1.98 24.48 -15.65
C LYS A 68 -0.64 24.37 -14.93
N ASN A 69 -0.20 25.42 -14.23
CA ASN A 69 1.02 25.37 -13.43
C ASN A 69 0.87 24.34 -12.30
N ILE A 70 -0.21 24.45 -11.52
CA ILE A 70 -0.46 23.53 -10.40
C ILE A 70 -0.71 22.11 -10.89
N GLU A 71 -1.53 21.93 -11.92
CA GLU A 71 -1.76 20.63 -12.56
C GLU A 71 -0.45 19.97 -13.00
N SER A 72 0.42 20.71 -13.70
CA SER A 72 1.72 20.17 -14.15
C SER A 72 2.60 19.76 -12.97
N ALA A 73 2.64 20.56 -11.90
CA ALA A 73 3.40 20.24 -10.70
C ALA A 73 2.86 19.00 -9.97
N LEU A 74 1.53 18.84 -9.89
CA LEU A 74 0.88 17.67 -9.30
C LEU A 74 1.18 16.41 -10.12
N ILE A 75 1.05 16.48 -11.44
CA ILE A 75 1.37 15.37 -12.35
C ILE A 75 2.83 14.95 -12.19
N GLY A 76 3.77 15.90 -12.19
CA GLY A 76 5.19 15.62 -11.99
C GLY A 76 5.44 14.88 -10.67
N ASN A 77 4.88 15.37 -9.57
CA ASN A 77 4.98 14.73 -8.26
C ASN A 77 4.41 13.30 -8.24
N PHE A 78 3.27 13.06 -8.90
CA PHE A 78 2.72 11.70 -9.01
C PHE A 78 3.60 10.76 -9.84
N GLN A 79 4.25 11.26 -10.90
CA GLN A 79 5.11 10.45 -11.76
C GLN A 79 6.43 10.08 -11.04
N GLU A 80 7.09 11.08 -10.48
CA GLU A 80 8.38 10.94 -9.80
C GLU A 80 8.22 10.19 -8.47
N ASN A 81 7.45 10.78 -7.55
CA ASN A 81 7.37 10.34 -6.16
C ASN A 81 6.22 9.38 -5.88
N GLY A 82 5.23 9.30 -6.78
CA GLY A 82 4.01 8.54 -6.53
C GLY A 82 3.07 9.17 -5.49
N MET A 83 3.38 10.38 -5.02
CA MET A 83 2.58 11.07 -4.01
C MET A 83 2.67 12.59 -4.14
N VAL A 84 1.61 13.26 -3.66
CA VAL A 84 1.53 14.71 -3.50
C VAL A 84 1.29 14.99 -2.02
N ASN A 85 2.19 15.73 -1.38
CA ASN A 85 1.99 16.25 -0.03
C ASN A 85 1.25 17.59 -0.07
N LEU A 86 0.04 17.65 0.49
CA LEU A 86 -0.78 18.87 0.45
C LEU A 86 -0.22 20.01 1.31
N LYS A 87 0.69 19.73 2.25
CA LYS A 87 1.40 20.78 3.00
C LYS A 87 2.20 21.71 2.09
N ASN A 88 2.69 21.20 0.96
CA ASN A 88 3.42 21.98 -0.03
C ASN A 88 2.51 22.98 -0.79
N TYR A 89 1.20 22.85 -0.64
CA TYR A 89 0.18 23.66 -1.29
C TYR A 89 -0.71 24.42 -0.29
N ASN A 90 -0.24 24.60 0.96
CA ASN A 90 -0.97 25.30 2.02
C ASN A 90 -1.28 26.79 1.70
N HIS A 91 -0.61 27.35 0.71
CA HIS A 91 -0.85 28.70 0.18
C HIS A 91 -2.05 28.76 -0.79
N LEU A 92 -2.63 27.61 -1.14
CA LEU A 92 -3.82 27.47 -1.99
C LEU A 92 -5.01 26.93 -1.18
N PRO A 93 -6.25 27.22 -1.59
CA PRO A 93 -7.42 26.59 -0.98
C PRO A 93 -7.39 25.07 -1.17
N PRO A 94 -7.69 24.27 -0.13
CA PRO A 94 -7.70 22.81 -0.22
C PRO A 94 -8.61 22.26 -1.32
N ASP A 95 -9.77 22.91 -1.54
CA ASP A 95 -10.73 22.51 -2.56
C ASP A 95 -10.23 22.79 -3.98
N PHE A 96 -9.42 23.83 -4.16
CA PHE A 96 -8.81 24.14 -5.46
C PHE A 96 -7.84 23.03 -5.86
N VAL A 97 -6.94 22.64 -4.96
CA VAL A 97 -5.97 21.55 -5.22
C VAL A 97 -6.69 20.21 -5.39
N SER A 98 -7.66 19.91 -4.53
CA SER A 98 -8.44 18.67 -4.62
C SER A 98 -9.26 18.58 -5.91
N GLY A 99 -9.79 19.71 -6.39
CA GLY A 99 -10.46 19.81 -7.69
C GLY A 99 -9.54 19.46 -8.84
N ILE A 100 -8.32 20.02 -8.87
CA ILE A 100 -7.32 19.70 -9.91
C ILE A 100 -6.96 18.21 -9.86
N ILE A 101 -6.76 17.62 -8.67
CA ILE A 101 -6.44 16.19 -8.55
C ILE A 101 -7.59 15.32 -9.09
N LYS A 102 -8.84 15.72 -8.84
CA LYS A 102 -10.02 15.03 -9.40
C LYS A 102 -10.04 15.14 -10.92
N ASP A 103 -9.80 16.32 -11.48
CA ASP A 103 -9.75 16.52 -12.94
C ASP A 103 -8.61 15.70 -13.59
N ILE A 104 -7.45 15.60 -12.93
CA ILE A 104 -6.36 14.69 -13.33
C ILE A 104 -6.84 13.23 -13.30
N SER A 105 -7.54 12.82 -12.24
CA SER A 105 -8.09 11.47 -12.11
C SER A 105 -9.07 11.14 -13.24
N ASP A 106 -9.99 12.06 -13.52
CA ASP A 106 -11.05 11.89 -14.52
C ASP A 106 -10.50 11.86 -15.95
N SER A 107 -9.50 12.71 -16.24
CA SER A 107 -8.85 12.80 -17.57
C SER A 107 -7.87 11.65 -17.84
N THR A 108 -7.10 11.23 -16.85
CA THR A 108 -6.08 10.17 -17.01
C THR A 108 -6.58 8.77 -16.66
N LYS A 109 -7.81 8.66 -16.12
CA LYS A 109 -8.37 7.43 -15.54
C LYS A 109 -7.50 6.82 -14.44
N GLN A 110 -6.62 7.62 -13.82
CA GLN A 110 -5.79 7.17 -12.71
C GLN A 110 -6.57 7.29 -11.40
N VAL A 111 -6.44 6.26 -10.56
CA VAL A 111 -7.00 6.26 -9.21
C VAL A 111 -5.98 6.81 -8.23
N PHE A 112 -6.39 7.82 -7.47
CA PHE A 112 -5.63 8.36 -6.35
C PHE A 112 -6.27 7.96 -5.02
N LEU A 113 -5.41 7.69 -4.04
CA LEU A 113 -5.79 7.33 -2.68
C LEU A 113 -5.51 8.52 -1.75
N LYS A 114 -6.43 8.84 -0.85
CA LYS A 114 -6.25 9.91 0.13
C LYS A 114 -5.53 9.45 1.38
N GLY A 115 -4.61 10.28 1.84
CA GLY A 115 -3.95 10.14 3.13
C GLY A 115 -4.84 10.59 4.29
N ILE A 116 -4.52 10.10 5.49
CA ILE A 116 -5.16 10.52 6.74
C ILE A 116 -5.04 12.05 6.90
N ASN A 117 -6.09 12.66 7.45
CA ASN A 117 -6.23 14.10 7.64
C ASN A 117 -6.15 14.91 6.33
N ASN A 118 -6.44 14.28 5.18
CA ASN A 118 -6.26 14.87 3.85
C ASN A 118 -4.86 15.47 3.66
N SER A 119 -3.84 14.84 4.26
CA SER A 119 -2.47 15.37 4.24
C SER A 119 -1.75 15.14 2.91
N ALA A 120 -2.16 14.13 2.16
CA ALA A 120 -1.52 13.74 0.91
C ALA A 120 -2.47 12.97 -0.02
N TYR A 121 -2.09 12.88 -1.28
CA TYR A 121 -2.65 11.95 -2.26
C TYR A 121 -1.57 11.00 -2.75
N PHE A 122 -1.93 9.74 -2.98
CA PHE A 122 -1.01 8.71 -3.45
C PHE A 122 -1.51 8.09 -4.76
N SER A 123 -0.60 7.82 -5.69
CA SER A 123 -0.91 7.09 -6.92
C SER A 123 -1.11 5.60 -6.63
N LEU A 124 -2.33 5.09 -6.84
CA LEU A 124 -2.60 3.66 -6.71
C LEU A 124 -1.68 2.84 -7.63
N LYS A 125 -1.49 3.31 -8.87
CA LYS A 125 -0.64 2.65 -9.87
C LYS A 125 0.80 2.50 -9.38
N LYS A 126 1.38 3.54 -8.79
CA LYS A 126 2.75 3.49 -8.27
C LYS A 126 2.86 2.51 -7.08
N ILE A 127 1.89 2.55 -6.17
CA ILE A 127 1.83 1.62 -5.02
C ILE A 127 1.73 0.17 -5.50
N GLN A 128 0.84 -0.12 -6.47
CA GLN A 128 0.71 -1.46 -7.04
C GLN A 128 2.01 -1.95 -7.67
N HIS A 129 2.72 -1.08 -8.40
CA HIS A 129 3.99 -1.44 -9.01
C HIS A 129 5.08 -1.76 -7.96
N GLN A 130 5.13 -0.99 -6.87
CA GLN A 130 6.02 -1.27 -5.74
C GLN A 130 5.69 -2.62 -5.09
N ILE A 131 4.41 -2.86 -4.78
CA ILE A 131 3.95 -4.14 -4.20
C ILE A 131 4.29 -5.31 -5.12
N ASN A 132 4.10 -5.17 -6.44
CA ASN A 132 4.46 -6.20 -7.42
C ASN A 132 5.95 -6.55 -7.37
N SER A 133 6.80 -5.52 -7.41
CA SER A 133 8.26 -5.69 -7.39
C SER A 133 8.73 -6.39 -6.11
N GLU A 134 8.15 -6.02 -4.98
CA GLU A 134 8.44 -6.67 -3.69
C GLU A 134 7.90 -8.11 -3.65
N ALA A 135 6.67 -8.34 -4.12
CA ALA A 135 6.00 -9.63 -4.06
C ALA A 135 6.69 -10.69 -4.93
N ALA A 136 7.38 -10.28 -6.00
CA ALA A 136 8.17 -11.17 -6.85
C ALA A 136 9.40 -11.75 -6.14
N LYS A 137 9.87 -11.14 -5.04
CA LYS A 137 11.11 -11.51 -4.35
C LYS A 137 10.87 -12.04 -2.94
N ASN A 138 9.85 -11.51 -2.27
CA ASN A 138 9.56 -11.79 -0.87
C ASN A 138 8.51 -12.89 -0.69
N THR A 139 8.53 -13.56 0.47
CA THR A 139 7.54 -14.58 0.85
C THR A 139 6.20 -13.96 1.25
N SER A 140 6.25 -12.79 1.87
CA SER A 140 5.06 -12.03 2.27
C SER A 140 5.24 -10.55 2.01
N ILE A 141 4.12 -9.83 1.94
CA ILE A 141 4.06 -8.38 1.88
C ILE A 141 3.22 -7.89 3.06
N ASP A 142 3.77 -6.96 3.83
CA ASP A 142 3.03 -6.30 4.91
C ASP A 142 2.61 -4.89 4.49
N LEU A 143 1.30 -4.68 4.43
CA LEU A 143 0.67 -3.41 4.07
C LEU A 143 0.49 -2.47 5.27
N LYS A 144 1.08 -2.77 6.44
CA LYS A 144 0.97 -1.94 7.66
C LYS A 144 1.32 -0.47 7.42
N SER A 145 2.34 -0.19 6.61
CA SER A 145 2.74 1.19 6.27
C SER A 145 1.70 1.93 5.42
N TYR A 146 0.92 1.21 4.60
CA TYR A 146 -0.20 1.79 3.85
C TYR A 146 -1.41 2.00 4.76
N ARG A 147 -1.68 1.04 5.65
CA ARG A 147 -2.76 1.13 6.64
C ARG A 147 -2.61 2.35 7.55
N SER A 148 -1.39 2.68 7.96
CA SER A 148 -1.13 3.80 8.86
C SER A 148 -1.20 5.18 8.21
N ARG A 149 -1.18 5.27 6.86
CA ARG A 149 -1.15 6.56 6.13
C ARG A 149 -2.39 6.86 5.32
N LEU A 150 -3.18 5.85 4.94
CA LEU A 150 -4.37 6.00 4.10
C LEU A 150 -5.64 6.11 4.93
N LEU A 151 -6.64 6.82 4.41
CA LEU A 151 -8.00 6.74 4.94
C LEU A 151 -8.53 5.30 4.81
N GLU A 152 -9.41 4.90 5.73
CA GLU A 152 -10.00 3.54 5.74
C GLU A 152 -10.53 3.13 4.37
N ASN A 153 -11.38 3.97 3.77
CA ASN A 153 -11.99 3.70 2.47
C ASN A 153 -10.95 3.58 1.36
N ASP A 154 -9.88 4.36 1.40
CA ASP A 154 -8.82 4.33 0.41
C ASP A 154 -7.85 3.16 0.63
N PHE A 155 -7.65 2.72 1.87
CA PHE A 155 -6.97 1.45 2.16
C PHE A 155 -7.77 0.25 1.67
N ILE A 156 -9.10 0.26 1.85
CA ILE A 156 -9.99 -0.76 1.27
C ILE A 156 -9.91 -0.75 -0.26
N LYS A 157 -9.89 0.43 -0.90
CA LYS A 157 -9.67 0.54 -2.35
C LYS A 157 -8.32 -0.06 -2.76
N LEU A 158 -7.24 0.20 -2.02
CA LEU A 158 -5.95 -0.44 -2.27
C LEU A 158 -6.07 -1.96 -2.22
N ILE A 159 -6.65 -2.52 -1.16
CA ILE A 159 -6.82 -3.98 -1.00
C ILE A 159 -7.60 -4.58 -2.17
N LYS A 160 -8.72 -3.96 -2.57
CA LYS A 160 -9.57 -4.45 -3.68
C LYS A 160 -8.82 -4.47 -5.02
N ASN A 161 -7.80 -3.64 -5.16
CA ASN A 161 -6.98 -3.52 -6.36
C ASN A 161 -5.58 -4.13 -6.18
N LEU A 162 -5.39 -4.98 -5.18
CA LEU A 162 -4.12 -5.70 -5.04
C LEU A 162 -3.88 -6.65 -6.22
N PRO A 163 -2.61 -6.86 -6.59
CA PRO A 163 -2.24 -7.66 -7.74
C PRO A 163 -2.43 -9.15 -7.45
N ARG A 164 -3.56 -9.71 -7.94
CA ARG A 164 -3.91 -11.13 -7.75
C ARG A 164 -2.91 -12.12 -8.37
N GLY A 165 -2.13 -11.69 -9.36
CA GLY A 165 -1.10 -12.53 -9.99
C GLY A 165 0.12 -12.79 -9.09
N TYR A 166 0.35 -11.96 -8.06
CA TYR A 166 1.52 -12.06 -7.18
C TYR A 166 1.16 -12.41 -5.74
N LEU A 167 -0.04 -12.05 -5.29
CA LEU A 167 -0.51 -12.32 -3.94
C LEU A 167 -1.53 -13.47 -3.93
N THR A 168 -1.43 -14.29 -2.90
CA THR A 168 -2.38 -15.38 -2.64
C THR A 168 -3.60 -14.86 -1.85
N ASN A 169 -4.57 -15.75 -1.65
CA ASN A 169 -5.71 -15.48 -0.76
C ASN A 169 -5.36 -15.57 0.73
N TYR A 170 -4.19 -16.13 1.10
CA TYR A 170 -3.77 -16.21 2.50
C TYR A 170 -3.32 -14.86 3.01
N ARG A 171 -4.00 -14.37 4.05
CA ARG A 171 -3.66 -13.12 4.71
C ARG A 171 -4.01 -13.16 6.19
N LYS A 172 -3.20 -12.46 6.99
CA LYS A 172 -3.54 -12.16 8.39
C LYS A 172 -3.25 -10.70 8.70
N GLY A 173 -4.29 -9.97 9.13
CA GLY A 173 -4.18 -8.53 9.36
C GLY A 173 -3.74 -7.80 8.09
N THR A 174 -2.57 -7.15 8.15
CA THR A 174 -1.98 -6.43 7.02
C THR A 174 -0.95 -7.24 6.24
N GLN A 175 -0.67 -8.49 6.61
CA GLN A 175 0.30 -9.36 5.94
C GLN A 175 -0.39 -10.29 4.94
N TRP A 176 0.04 -10.25 3.68
CA TRP A 176 -0.37 -11.15 2.60
C TRP A 176 0.77 -12.09 2.23
N LEU A 177 0.45 -13.37 2.00
CA LEU A 177 1.40 -14.32 1.44
C LEU A 177 1.49 -14.15 -0.08
N THR A 178 2.71 -14.18 -0.62
CA THR A 178 2.95 -14.12 -2.07
C THR A 178 2.89 -15.52 -2.70
N ASN A 179 2.69 -15.60 -4.01
CA ASN A 179 2.74 -16.87 -4.74
C ASN A 179 4.13 -17.54 -4.65
N VAL A 180 5.20 -16.73 -4.62
CA VAL A 180 6.57 -17.19 -4.39
C VAL A 180 6.69 -17.78 -2.99
N GLY A 181 6.15 -17.09 -1.98
CA GLY A 181 6.14 -17.55 -0.60
C GLY A 181 5.40 -18.87 -0.42
N LEU A 182 4.20 -18.98 -0.98
CA LEU A 182 3.41 -20.20 -0.94
C LEU A 182 4.16 -21.38 -1.57
N SER A 183 4.82 -21.16 -2.71
CA SER A 183 5.58 -22.20 -3.40
C SER A 183 6.76 -22.70 -2.56
N LYS A 184 7.46 -21.78 -1.86
CA LYS A 184 8.54 -22.14 -0.94
C LYS A 184 8.03 -22.92 0.27
N ILE A 185 6.92 -22.49 0.88
CA ILE A 185 6.32 -23.17 2.04
C ILE A 185 5.83 -24.57 1.65
N LYS A 186 5.16 -24.72 0.50
CA LYS A 186 4.73 -26.03 -0.02
C LYS A 186 5.91 -27.00 -0.18
N ARG A 187 7.03 -26.52 -0.73
CA ARG A 187 8.23 -27.34 -0.86
C ARG A 187 8.78 -27.77 0.51
N ASP A 188 8.76 -26.88 1.49
CA ASP A 188 9.21 -27.21 2.84
C ASP A 188 8.28 -28.22 3.53
N ILE A 189 6.97 -28.14 3.26
CA ILE A 189 5.99 -29.12 3.71
C ILE A 189 6.26 -30.51 3.09
N GLU A 190 6.60 -30.59 1.80
CA GLU A 190 6.96 -31.88 1.21
C GLU A 190 8.28 -32.43 1.80
N ASN A 191 9.27 -31.56 2.03
CA ASN A 191 10.51 -31.96 2.68
C ASN A 191 10.28 -32.42 4.12
N SER A 192 9.36 -31.78 4.85
CA SER A 192 9.04 -32.14 6.24
C SER A 192 8.40 -33.52 6.35
N LYS A 193 7.64 -33.96 5.35
CA LYS A 193 7.13 -35.35 5.26
C LYS A 193 8.25 -36.39 5.15
N VAL A 194 9.38 -36.02 4.53
CA VAL A 194 10.58 -36.88 4.44
C VAL A 194 11.37 -36.87 5.74
N ILE A 195 11.57 -35.69 6.33
CA ILE A 195 12.29 -35.53 7.61
C ILE A 195 11.51 -36.15 8.77
N GLY A 196 10.18 -36.11 8.71
CA GLY A 196 9.27 -36.72 9.67
C GLY A 196 8.54 -35.74 10.58
N TYR A 197 8.82 -34.43 10.50
CA TYR A 197 8.11 -33.42 11.29
C TYR A 197 8.25 -32.01 10.70
N TYR A 198 7.36 -31.09 11.10
CA TYR A 198 7.52 -29.65 10.90
C TYR A 198 7.27 -28.87 12.20
N SER A 199 7.89 -27.69 12.32
CA SER A 199 7.70 -26.77 13.46
C SER A 199 7.17 -25.42 12.97
N ILE A 200 6.02 -25.00 13.48
CA ILE A 200 5.38 -23.72 13.15
C ILE A 200 6.30 -22.53 13.48
N PRO A 201 6.93 -22.45 14.67
CA PRO A 201 7.93 -21.41 14.96
C PRO A 201 9.08 -21.36 13.96
N MET A 202 9.67 -22.51 13.62
CA MET A 202 10.81 -22.57 12.69
C MET A 202 10.41 -22.12 11.28
N LEU A 203 9.24 -22.55 10.80
CA LEU A 203 8.71 -22.12 9.50
C LEU A 203 8.40 -20.62 9.49
N SER A 204 7.79 -20.11 10.56
CA SER A 204 7.46 -18.69 10.73
C SER A 204 8.72 -17.81 10.64
N GLU A 205 9.78 -18.19 11.35
CA GLU A 205 11.06 -17.49 11.34
C GLU A 205 11.74 -17.57 9.96
N LYS A 206 11.89 -18.78 9.41
CA LYS A 206 12.52 -19.04 8.11
C LYS A 206 11.88 -18.24 6.98
N PHE A 207 10.55 -18.17 6.97
CA PHE A 207 9.80 -17.51 5.90
C PHE A 207 9.44 -16.05 6.20
N LYS A 208 9.73 -15.56 7.41
CA LYS A 208 9.33 -14.23 7.91
C LYS A 208 7.82 -14.00 7.73
N VAL A 209 7.04 -15.00 8.11
CA VAL A 209 5.57 -15.03 8.03
C VAL A 209 5.02 -15.26 9.42
N SER A 210 3.94 -14.60 9.81
CA SER A 210 3.33 -14.81 11.13
C SER A 210 2.94 -16.28 11.36
N LYS A 211 3.11 -16.77 12.60
CA LYS A 211 2.71 -18.13 13.01
C LYS A 211 1.27 -18.44 12.59
N ALA A 212 0.34 -17.50 12.82
CA ALA A 212 -1.07 -17.66 12.45
C ALA A 212 -1.28 -17.94 10.96
N LEU A 213 -0.53 -17.27 10.08
CA LEU A 213 -0.63 -17.50 8.64
C LEU A 213 0.00 -18.84 8.24
N ILE A 214 1.09 -19.26 8.91
CA ILE A 214 1.67 -20.59 8.74
C ILE A 214 0.65 -21.69 9.10
N VAL A 215 -0.08 -21.53 10.21
CA VAL A 215 -1.13 -22.49 10.61
C VAL A 215 -2.21 -22.60 9.53
N GLU A 216 -2.77 -21.49 9.05
CA GLU A 216 -3.81 -21.50 8.00
C GLU A 216 -3.33 -22.20 6.72
N ILE A 217 -2.05 -22.06 6.36
CA ILE A 217 -1.47 -22.75 5.20
C ILE A 217 -1.37 -24.25 5.50
N LEU A 218 -0.80 -24.63 6.66
CA LEU A 218 -0.59 -26.02 7.03
C LEU A 218 -1.90 -26.80 7.13
N GLU A 219 -2.96 -26.23 7.69
CA GLU A 219 -4.30 -26.84 7.77
C GLU A 219 -4.86 -27.23 6.40
N GLN A 220 -4.46 -26.53 5.33
CA GLN A 220 -4.89 -26.86 3.97
C GLN A 220 -3.99 -27.90 3.29
N PHE A 221 -2.72 -28.02 3.67
CA PHE A 221 -1.74 -28.88 2.99
C PHE A 221 -1.37 -30.15 3.76
N ILE A 222 -1.72 -30.23 5.04
CA ILE A 222 -1.46 -31.37 5.93
C ILE A 222 -2.78 -31.96 6.40
N ASP A 223 -2.96 -33.26 6.17
CA ASP A 223 -4.04 -34.01 6.82
C ASP A 223 -3.68 -34.18 8.31
N SER A 224 -4.48 -33.61 9.20
CA SER A 224 -4.26 -33.70 10.66
C SER A 224 -4.25 -35.13 11.16
N ARG A 225 -4.84 -36.09 10.43
CA ARG A 225 -4.83 -37.53 10.75
C ARG A 225 -3.51 -38.22 10.42
N SER A 226 -2.61 -37.54 9.71
CA SER A 226 -1.32 -38.10 9.27
C SER A 226 -0.21 -38.04 10.33
N GLY A 227 -0.54 -37.60 11.55
CA GLY A 227 0.44 -37.37 12.60
C GLY A 227 -0.19 -36.81 13.87
N ILE A 228 0.66 -36.35 14.78
CA ILE A 228 0.25 -35.74 16.06
C ILE A 228 1.05 -34.48 16.31
N PHE A 229 0.43 -33.54 17.03
CA PHE A 229 1.14 -32.36 17.55
C PHE A 229 1.80 -32.67 18.88
N ASP A 230 2.87 -31.93 19.18
CA ASP A 230 3.40 -31.81 20.53
C ASP A 230 2.39 -31.13 21.47
N ASN A 231 2.64 -31.19 22.77
CA ASN A 231 1.76 -30.66 23.80
C ASN A 231 1.50 -29.15 23.65
N ASN A 232 2.45 -28.41 23.08
CA ASN A 232 2.32 -26.97 22.83
C ASN A 232 1.59 -26.64 21.52
N ARG A 233 1.29 -27.65 20.69
CA ARG A 233 0.73 -27.49 19.34
C ARG A 233 1.58 -26.63 18.42
N GLU A 234 2.90 -26.71 18.56
CA GLU A 234 3.88 -25.97 17.76
C GLU A 234 4.63 -26.87 16.77
N THR A 235 4.79 -28.16 17.08
CA THR A 235 5.50 -29.12 16.23
C THR A 235 4.60 -30.29 15.90
N PHE A 236 4.52 -30.67 14.62
CA PHE A 236 3.75 -31.81 14.15
C PHE A 236 4.68 -32.91 13.68
N TYR A 237 4.47 -34.13 14.20
CA TYR A 237 5.22 -35.33 13.86
C TYR A 237 4.36 -36.27 13.01
N PHE A 238 4.85 -36.66 11.85
CA PHE A 238 4.13 -37.58 10.97
C PHE A 238 4.12 -39.00 11.55
N SER A 239 2.98 -39.69 11.46
CA SER A 239 2.81 -41.06 11.98
C SER A 239 3.83 -42.04 11.38
N LYS A 240 4.19 -41.87 10.10
CA LYS A 240 5.23 -42.70 9.46
C LYS A 240 6.57 -42.61 10.19
N PHE A 241 6.97 -41.40 10.59
CA PHE A 241 8.21 -41.16 11.32
C PHE A 241 8.14 -41.74 12.74
N LEU A 242 7.01 -41.56 13.42
CA LEU A 242 6.78 -42.11 14.76
C LEU A 242 6.79 -43.64 14.74
N ASN A 243 6.11 -44.26 13.79
CA ASN A 243 6.05 -45.72 13.65
C ASN A 243 7.44 -46.32 13.45
N GLN A 244 8.30 -45.71 12.63
CA GLN A 244 9.68 -46.17 12.45
C GLN A 244 10.50 -46.12 13.75
N ARG A 245 10.26 -45.14 14.61
CA ARG A 245 10.92 -45.08 15.94
C ARG A 245 10.32 -46.10 16.90
N ILE A 246 9.00 -46.27 16.89
CA ILE A 246 8.29 -47.25 17.73
C ILE A 246 8.70 -48.69 17.36
N GLU A 247 8.84 -49.02 16.08
CA GLU A 247 9.30 -50.34 15.62
C GLU A 247 10.69 -50.68 16.17
N LYS A 248 11.61 -49.71 16.19
CA LYS A 248 12.94 -49.87 16.80
C LYS A 248 12.84 -50.16 18.29
N ILE A 249 12.00 -49.42 19.02
CA ILE A 249 11.78 -49.67 20.45
C ILE A 249 11.15 -51.05 20.67
N ASN A 250 10.19 -51.46 19.83
CA ASN A 250 9.53 -52.74 19.93
C ASN A 250 10.47 -53.93 19.69
N SER A 251 11.58 -53.73 18.97
CA SER A 251 12.61 -54.75 18.75
C SER A 251 13.50 -55.04 19.98
N ILE A 252 13.46 -54.21 21.01
CA ILE A 252 14.14 -54.46 22.29
C ILE A 252 13.54 -55.72 22.94
N GLN A 253 14.30 -56.54 23.67
CA GLN A 253 13.73 -57.72 24.34
C GLN A 253 13.20 -57.40 25.74
N SER A 254 13.90 -56.55 26.49
CA SER A 254 13.55 -56.16 27.85
C SER A 254 12.34 -55.21 27.89
N THR A 255 11.31 -55.57 28.64
CA THR A 255 10.12 -54.74 28.88
C THR A 255 10.43 -53.45 29.63
N ASP A 256 11.37 -53.49 30.57
CA ASP A 256 11.76 -52.32 31.36
C ASP A 256 12.54 -51.32 30.52
N GLU A 257 13.43 -51.81 29.64
CA GLU A 257 14.16 -50.97 28.70
C GLU A 257 13.23 -50.36 27.66
N LYS A 258 12.25 -51.13 27.13
CA LYS A 258 11.19 -50.56 26.26
C LYS A 258 10.47 -49.41 26.92
N GLN A 259 10.02 -49.58 28.17
CA GLN A 259 9.30 -48.52 28.86
C GLN A 259 10.16 -47.28 29.11
N LYS A 260 11.46 -47.46 29.39
CA LYS A 260 12.41 -46.34 29.50
C LYS A 260 12.54 -45.60 28.17
N GLU A 261 12.76 -46.30 27.07
CA GLU A 261 12.88 -45.70 25.73
C GLU A 261 11.60 -44.99 25.28
N ILE A 262 10.42 -45.55 25.56
CA ILE A 262 9.13 -44.86 25.30
C ILE A 262 9.05 -43.55 26.08
N LYS A 263 9.44 -43.55 27.37
CA LYS A 263 9.45 -42.34 28.19
C LYS A 263 10.44 -41.30 27.67
N VAL A 264 11.62 -41.74 27.23
CA VAL A 264 12.64 -40.87 26.63
C VAL A 264 12.11 -40.25 25.35
N LEU A 265 11.53 -41.05 24.44
CA LEU A 265 10.98 -40.56 23.18
C LEU A 265 9.81 -39.59 23.38
N ALA A 266 8.86 -39.92 24.26
CA ALA A 266 7.73 -39.04 24.57
C ALA A 266 8.19 -37.70 25.15
N LYS A 267 9.23 -37.72 26.00
CA LYS A 267 9.85 -36.52 26.56
C LYS A 267 10.63 -35.72 25.51
N GLU A 268 11.39 -36.38 24.63
CA GLU A 268 12.14 -35.75 23.52
C GLU A 268 11.21 -35.02 22.57
N LEU A 269 10.09 -35.65 22.21
CA LEU A 269 9.13 -35.10 21.26
C LEU A 269 8.05 -34.22 21.91
N ASN A 270 8.05 -34.09 23.24
CA ASN A 270 7.05 -33.37 24.00
C ASN A 270 5.60 -33.79 23.64
N ILE A 271 5.35 -35.10 23.59
CA ILE A 271 4.02 -35.68 23.28
C ILE A 271 3.51 -36.46 24.49
N GLU A 272 2.18 -36.48 24.68
CA GLU A 272 1.56 -37.38 25.65
C GLU A 272 1.90 -38.84 25.33
N LYS A 273 2.13 -39.62 26.38
CA LYS A 273 2.35 -41.06 26.27
C LYS A 273 1.01 -41.71 25.89
N ILE A 274 0.91 -42.21 24.66
CA ILE A 274 -0.21 -43.03 24.17
C ILE A 274 0.02 -44.49 24.58
#